data_AF-A0A0N0TM62-F1
#
_entry.id   AF-A0A0N0TM62-F1
#
_cell.length_a   1.000
_cell.length_b   1.000
_cell.length_c   1.000
_cell.angle_alpha   90.00
_cell.angle_beta   90.00
_cell.angle_gamma   90.00
#
_symmetry.space_group_name_H-M   'P 1'
#
loop_
_entity.id
_entity.type
_entity.pdbx_description
1 polymer ?
#
loop_
_entity_poly.entity_id
_entity_poly.type
_entity_poly.pdbx_seq_one_letter_code
_entity_poly.pdbx_strand_id
1 'polypeptide(L)'
;MLADERGLEGVTLRDVAARADVSMGAVQRCFRTKDEMLRFALEEVGRRILGRAGGTAVEAARAVALPERAEARVWLAFVAQAAVSPALAPVLRASYADLEDMFTRLLGDRARARTVLALADGLTTHVLIGHLTHDQAREVLDRQLAT
;
A
#
# COMPACT_ATOMS: atom_id res chain seq x y z
N MET A 1 11.23 -0.74 -8.69
CA MET A 1 9.95 -0.74 -9.46
C MET A 1 9.80 0.60 -10.18
N LEU A 2 9.15 0.74 -11.34
CA LEU A 2 9.07 2.04 -12.07
C LEU A 2 8.46 3.20 -11.29
N ALA A 3 7.56 2.90 -10.36
CA ALA A 3 6.99 3.87 -9.44
C ALA A 3 8.04 4.51 -8.51
N ASP A 4 9.25 3.96 -8.45
CA ASP A 4 10.32 4.34 -7.51
C ASP A 4 11.07 5.63 -7.91
N GLU A 5 11.04 6.03 -9.19
CA GLU A 5 11.86 7.14 -9.73
C GLU A 5 11.06 8.36 -10.23
N ARG A 6 9.80 8.20 -10.63
CA ARG A 6 9.02 9.27 -11.28
C ARG A 6 7.68 9.61 -10.63
N GLY A 7 7.28 8.90 -9.57
CA GLY A 7 5.90 8.93 -9.06
C GLY A 7 4.90 8.33 -10.07
N LEU A 8 3.69 7.96 -9.63
CA LEU A 8 2.69 7.29 -10.51
C LEU A 8 2.17 8.18 -11.64
N GLU A 9 2.26 9.51 -11.53
CA GLU A 9 1.86 10.43 -12.60
C GLU A 9 2.70 10.20 -13.88
N GLY A 10 4.00 9.93 -13.72
CA GLY A 10 4.94 9.71 -14.83
C GLY A 10 5.05 8.28 -15.35
N VAL A 11 4.36 7.30 -14.76
CA VAL A 11 4.42 5.90 -15.21
C VAL A 11 3.34 5.63 -16.26
N THR A 12 3.78 5.29 -17.47
CA THR A 12 2.95 4.80 -18.57
C THR A 12 3.11 3.29 -18.76
N LEU A 13 2.17 2.65 -19.46
CA LEU A 13 2.32 1.25 -19.91
C LEU A 13 3.60 1.05 -20.74
N ARG A 14 4.05 2.09 -21.43
CA ARG A 14 5.30 2.08 -22.21
C ARG A 14 6.53 2.07 -21.32
N ASP A 15 6.51 2.84 -20.23
CA ASP A 15 7.61 2.78 -19.27
C ASP A 15 7.69 1.38 -18.64
N VAL A 16 6.53 0.76 -18.33
CA VAL A 16 6.44 -0.62 -17.83
C VAL A 16 7.00 -1.65 -18.81
N ALA A 17 6.64 -1.56 -20.08
CA ALA A 17 7.21 -2.42 -21.12
C ALA A 17 8.74 -2.31 -21.18
N ALA A 18 9.25 -1.07 -21.19
CA ALA A 18 10.68 -0.79 -21.26
C ALA A 18 11.45 -1.30 -20.02
N ARG A 19 10.89 -1.19 -18.81
CA ARG A 19 11.55 -1.67 -17.58
C ARG A 19 11.50 -3.18 -17.42
N ALA A 20 10.40 -3.80 -17.84
CA ALA A 20 10.22 -5.24 -17.74
C ALA A 20 10.90 -6.01 -18.89
N ASP A 21 11.55 -5.29 -19.82
CA ASP A 21 12.19 -5.85 -21.02
C ASP A 21 11.21 -6.70 -21.86
N VAL A 22 9.98 -6.20 -22.00
CA VAL A 22 8.91 -6.85 -22.77
C VAL A 22 8.35 -5.90 -23.82
N SER A 23 7.71 -6.46 -24.85
CA SER A 23 7.10 -5.65 -25.90
C SER A 23 5.85 -4.89 -25.40
N MET A 24 5.56 -3.76 -26.04
CA MET A 24 4.31 -3.02 -25.83
C MET A 24 3.06 -3.90 -26.01
N GLY A 25 3.08 -4.80 -27.00
CA GLY A 25 1.98 -5.72 -27.26
C GLY A 25 1.79 -6.75 -26.14
N ALA A 26 2.86 -7.18 -25.47
CA ALA A 26 2.78 -8.07 -24.32
C ALA A 26 2.12 -7.37 -23.11
N VAL A 27 2.50 -6.13 -22.83
CA VAL A 27 1.88 -5.33 -21.75
C VAL A 27 0.41 -5.04 -22.06
N GLN A 28 0.07 -4.67 -23.30
CA GLN A 28 -1.31 -4.40 -23.72
C GLN A 28 -2.21 -5.64 -23.69
N ARG A 29 -1.64 -6.84 -23.82
CA ARG A 29 -2.38 -8.10 -23.62
C ARG A 29 -2.70 -8.33 -22.15
N CYS A 30 -1.84 -7.90 -21.23
CA CYS A 30 -2.04 -8.02 -19.79
C CYS A 30 -2.94 -6.92 -19.22
N PHE A 31 -2.83 -5.69 -19.74
CA PHE A 31 -3.54 -4.52 -19.23
C PHE A 31 -4.04 -3.65 -20.38
N ARG A 32 -5.35 -3.45 -20.44
CA ARG A 32 -6.00 -2.62 -21.46
C ARG A 32 -5.92 -1.13 -21.11
N THR A 33 -5.81 -0.78 -19.84
CA THR A 33 -5.72 0.61 -19.37
C THR A 33 -4.66 0.80 -18.27
N LYS A 34 -4.22 2.05 -18.08
CA LYS A 34 -3.35 2.43 -16.94
C LYS A 34 -4.01 2.06 -15.61
N ASP A 35 -5.31 2.33 -15.46
CA ASP A 35 -6.06 2.02 -14.23
C ASP A 35 -6.09 0.52 -13.92
N GLU A 36 -6.15 -0.34 -14.94
CA GLU A 36 -6.10 -1.79 -14.76
C GLU A 36 -4.74 -2.27 -14.26
N MET A 37 -3.66 -1.78 -14.89
CA MET A 37 -2.29 -2.05 -14.44
C MET A 37 -2.05 -1.53 -13.03
N LEU A 38 -2.57 -0.35 -12.73
CA LEU A 38 -2.46 0.25 -11.42
C LEU A 38 -3.20 -0.60 -10.37
N ARG A 39 -4.46 -0.96 -10.62
CA ARG A 39 -5.20 -1.86 -9.74
C ARG A 39 -4.42 -3.15 -9.44
N PHE A 40 -3.89 -3.81 -10.47
CA PHE A 40 -3.08 -5.00 -10.31
C PHE A 40 -1.84 -4.77 -9.43
N ALA A 41 -1.15 -3.64 -9.62
CA ALA A 41 0.01 -3.28 -8.80
C ALA A 41 -0.35 -3.06 -7.32
N LEU A 42 -1.50 -2.43 -7.03
CA LEU A 42 -1.97 -2.23 -5.67
C LEU A 42 -2.36 -3.55 -5.00
N GLU A 43 -3.07 -4.43 -5.73
CA GLU A 43 -3.42 -5.77 -5.26
C GLU A 43 -2.18 -6.61 -4.96
N GLU A 44 -1.16 -6.55 -5.82
CA GLU A 44 0.13 -7.22 -5.61
C GLU A 44 0.83 -6.74 -4.34
N VAL A 45 0.89 -5.41 -4.13
CA VAL A 45 1.49 -4.82 -2.92
C VAL A 45 0.72 -5.25 -1.67
N GLY A 46 -0.61 -5.15 -1.69
CA GLY A 46 -1.46 -5.60 -0.59
C GLY A 46 -1.23 -7.08 -0.27
N ARG A 47 -1.15 -7.94 -1.29
CA ARG A 47 -0.92 -9.38 -1.12
C ARG A 47 0.47 -9.70 -0.57
N ARG A 48 1.50 -8.93 -0.92
CA ARG A 48 2.86 -9.07 -0.33
C ARG A 48 2.90 -8.62 1.12
N ILE A 49 2.28 -7.48 1.43
CA ILE A 49 2.15 -6.96 2.80
C ILE A 49 1.43 -7.98 3.68
N LEU A 50 0.28 -8.49 3.22
CA LEU A 50 -0.50 -9.50 3.93
C LEU A 50 0.22 -10.84 4.02
N GLY A 51 0.99 -11.24 3.01
CA GLY A 51 1.80 -12.46 3.07
C GLY A 51 2.92 -12.42 4.13
N ARG A 52 3.29 -11.21 4.58
CA ARG A 52 4.24 -10.99 5.70
C ARG A 52 3.54 -10.69 7.02
N ALA A 53 2.22 -10.47 7.02
CA ALA A 53 1.45 -10.34 8.23
C ALA A 53 1.46 -11.71 8.93
N GLY A 54 2.05 -11.77 10.12
CA GLY A 54 2.01 -12.96 10.96
C GLY A 54 0.61 -13.25 11.50
N GLY A 55 0.52 -14.14 12.49
CA GLY A 55 -0.75 -14.54 13.08
C GLY A 55 -1.34 -13.52 14.07
N THR A 56 -0.57 -12.51 14.47
CA THR A 56 -0.95 -11.56 15.52
C THR A 56 -1.26 -10.17 14.98
N ALA A 57 -2.06 -9.39 15.72
CA ALA A 57 -2.34 -7.99 15.40
C ALA A 57 -1.07 -7.14 15.28
N VAL A 58 -0.05 -7.41 16.10
CA VAL A 58 1.23 -6.67 16.10
C VAL A 58 2.03 -6.96 14.83
N GLU A 59 2.16 -8.22 14.45
CA GLU A 59 2.86 -8.58 13.22
C GLU A 59 2.15 -8.02 11.98
N ALA A 60 0.82 -8.10 11.93
CA ALA A 60 0.02 -7.53 10.86
C ALA A 60 0.17 -6.00 10.78
N ALA A 61 0.07 -5.30 11.92
CA ALA A 61 0.21 -3.86 11.98
C ALA A 61 1.61 -3.40 11.53
N ARG A 62 2.66 -4.10 11.93
CA ARG A 62 4.03 -3.80 11.50
C ARG A 62 4.21 -4.02 10.00
N ALA A 63 3.67 -5.11 9.44
CA ALA A 63 3.75 -5.38 8.01
C ALA A 63 3.07 -4.28 7.17
N VAL A 64 1.95 -3.73 7.67
CA VAL A 64 1.19 -2.67 6.99
C VAL A 64 1.83 -1.29 7.18
N ALA A 65 2.30 -0.96 8.38
CA ALA A 65 2.83 0.37 8.72
C ALA A 65 4.29 0.61 8.30
N LEU A 66 5.06 -0.48 8.12
CA LEU A 66 6.49 -0.44 7.80
C LEU A 66 6.79 -1.32 6.57
N PRO A 67 6.12 -1.09 5.42
CA PRO A 67 6.39 -1.87 4.22
C PRO A 67 7.76 -1.50 3.63
N GLU A 68 8.23 -2.27 2.66
CA GLU A 68 9.47 -1.91 1.96
C GLU A 68 9.31 -0.54 1.27
N ARG A 69 10.42 0.21 1.15
CA ARG A 69 10.37 1.60 0.62
C ARG A 69 9.69 1.69 -0.75
N ALA A 70 9.89 0.70 -1.62
CA ALA A 70 9.24 0.64 -2.92
C ALA A 70 7.72 0.46 -2.80
N GLU A 71 7.25 -0.40 -1.90
CA GLU A 71 5.83 -0.64 -1.63
C GLU A 71 5.17 0.61 -1.02
N ALA A 72 5.84 1.28 -0.07
CA ALA A 72 5.39 2.53 0.52
C ALA A 72 5.18 3.62 -0.54
N ARG A 73 6.13 3.76 -1.48
CA ARG A 73 6.05 4.73 -2.59
C ARG A 73 4.87 4.44 -3.51
N VAL A 74 4.66 3.16 -3.82
CA VAL A 74 3.53 2.72 -4.65
C VAL A 74 2.23 3.07 -3.95
N TRP A 75 2.05 2.62 -2.70
CA TRP A 75 0.87 2.89 -1.89
C TRP A 75 0.58 4.40 -1.81
N LEU A 76 1.58 5.24 -1.48
CA LEU A 76 1.37 6.69 -1.34
C LEU A 76 0.89 7.32 -2.65
N ALA A 77 1.49 6.91 -3.76
CA ALA A 77 1.09 7.41 -5.07
C ALA A 77 -0.33 6.91 -5.45
N PHE A 78 -0.73 5.72 -5.02
CA PHE A 78 -2.09 5.22 -5.17
C PHE A 78 -3.10 6.05 -4.38
N VAL A 79 -2.78 6.36 -3.12
CA VAL A 79 -3.62 7.21 -2.27
C VAL A 79 -3.82 8.57 -2.93
N ALA A 80 -2.73 9.20 -3.40
CA ALA A 80 -2.80 10.48 -4.10
C ALA A 80 -3.68 10.41 -5.36
N GLN A 81 -3.51 9.37 -6.20
CA GLN A 81 -4.29 9.20 -7.41
C GLN A 81 -5.78 8.89 -7.12
N ALA A 82 -6.05 8.08 -6.10
CA ALA A 82 -7.41 7.73 -5.68
C ALA A 82 -8.18 8.96 -5.17
N ALA A 83 -7.49 9.94 -4.59
CA ALA A 83 -8.11 11.20 -4.15
C ALA A 83 -8.66 12.04 -5.31
N VAL A 84 -8.13 11.86 -6.52
CA VAL A 84 -8.52 12.65 -7.72
C VAL A 84 -9.17 11.81 -8.82
N SER A 85 -9.30 10.50 -8.65
CA SER A 85 -9.87 9.57 -9.63
C SER A 85 -11.09 8.82 -9.08
N PRO A 86 -12.31 9.11 -9.58
CA PRO A 86 -13.52 8.38 -9.20
C PRO A 86 -13.46 6.87 -9.49
N ALA A 87 -12.63 6.44 -10.45
CA ALA A 87 -12.48 5.04 -10.82
C ALA A 87 -11.54 4.26 -9.88
N LEU A 88 -10.56 4.93 -9.28
CA LEU A 88 -9.56 4.30 -8.41
C LEU A 88 -9.94 4.35 -6.93
N ALA A 89 -10.71 5.35 -6.50
CA ALA A 89 -11.18 5.44 -5.12
C ALA A 89 -11.90 4.17 -4.62
N PRO A 90 -12.81 3.52 -5.39
CA PRO A 90 -13.47 2.29 -4.95
C PRO A 90 -12.49 1.12 -4.75
N VAL A 91 -11.45 1.04 -5.57
CA VAL A 91 -10.41 -0.01 -5.46
C VAL A 91 -9.67 0.14 -4.14
N LEU A 92 -9.19 1.35 -3.84
CA LEU A 92 -8.47 1.61 -2.59
C LEU A 92 -9.37 1.40 -1.36
N ARG A 93 -10.64 1.82 -1.43
CA ARG A 93 -11.61 1.56 -0.35
C ARG A 93 -11.85 0.07 -0.12
N ALA A 94 -11.91 -0.75 -1.17
CA ALA A 94 -12.04 -2.19 -1.03
C ALA A 94 -10.80 -2.79 -0.33
N SER A 95 -9.59 -2.37 -0.72
CA SER A 95 -8.37 -2.79 -0.02
C SER A 95 -8.34 -2.39 1.45
N TYR A 96 -8.80 -1.19 1.80
CA TYR A 96 -8.96 -0.78 3.20
C TYR A 96 -10.01 -1.61 3.93
N ALA A 97 -11.13 -1.94 3.30
CA ALA A 97 -12.16 -2.77 3.91
C ALA A 97 -11.63 -4.16 4.25
N ASP A 98 -10.87 -4.78 3.35
CA ASP A 98 -10.23 -6.09 3.59
C ASP A 98 -9.26 -6.04 4.77
N LEU A 99 -8.44 -4.98 4.84
CA LEU A 99 -7.51 -4.75 5.95
C LEU A 99 -8.25 -4.49 7.26
N GLU A 100 -9.32 -3.69 7.23
CA GLU A 100 -10.11 -3.35 8.41
C GLU A 100 -10.80 -4.59 8.96
N ASP A 101 -11.31 -5.47 8.09
CA ASP A 101 -11.91 -6.75 8.46
C ASP A 101 -10.89 -7.70 9.08
N MET A 102 -9.68 -7.76 8.51
CA MET A 102 -8.58 -8.51 9.09
C MET A 102 -8.23 -7.99 10.49
N PHE A 103 -7.99 -6.69 10.65
CA PHE A 103 -7.66 -6.12 11.96
C PHE A 103 -8.81 -6.24 12.95
N THR A 104 -10.07 -6.16 12.50
CA THR A 104 -11.24 -6.38 13.36
C THR A 104 -11.23 -7.81 13.91
N ARG A 105 -10.89 -8.82 13.10
CA ARG A 105 -10.73 -10.21 13.59
C ARG A 105 -9.60 -10.36 14.60
N LEU A 106 -8.48 -9.68 14.39
CA LEU A 106 -7.29 -9.78 15.25
C LEU A 106 -7.42 -8.98 16.55
N LEU A 107 -8.15 -7.85 16.53
CA LEU A 107 -8.26 -6.91 17.65
C LEU A 107 -9.61 -7.03 18.40
N GLY A 108 -10.60 -7.69 17.81
CA GLY A 108 -11.96 -7.81 18.36
C GLY A 108 -12.79 -6.52 18.31
N ASP A 109 -12.25 -5.43 17.77
CA ASP A 109 -12.91 -4.12 17.71
C ASP A 109 -12.61 -3.41 16.39
N ARG A 110 -13.68 -3.03 15.68
CA ARG A 110 -13.58 -2.33 14.39
C ARG A 110 -13.13 -0.88 14.55
N ALA A 111 -13.46 -0.20 15.65
CA ALA A 111 -12.97 1.14 15.91
C ALA A 111 -11.45 1.13 16.13
N ARG A 112 -10.96 0.15 16.89
CA ARG A 112 -9.52 -0.08 17.05
C ARG A 112 -8.83 -0.44 15.74
N ALA A 113 -9.46 -1.25 14.89
CA ALA A 113 -8.96 -1.57 13.55
C ALA A 113 -8.76 -0.31 12.68
N ARG A 114 -9.76 0.58 12.63
CA ARG A 114 -9.65 1.88 11.91
C ARG A 114 -8.52 2.73 12.44
N THR A 115 -8.37 2.78 13.77
CA THR A 115 -7.31 3.55 14.42
C THR A 115 -5.93 3.05 14.04
N VAL A 116 -5.73 1.73 14.03
CA VAL A 116 -4.46 1.10 13.61
C VAL A 116 -4.17 1.38 12.14
N LEU A 117 -5.17 1.30 11.25
CA LEU A 117 -4.98 1.60 9.83
C LEU A 117 -4.61 3.06 9.58
N ALA A 118 -5.33 4.00 10.20
CA ALA A 118 -5.00 5.42 10.08
C ALA A 118 -3.60 5.73 10.62
N LEU A 119 -3.20 5.08 11.72
CA LEU A 119 -1.84 5.20 12.25
C LEU A 119 -0.82 4.61 11.28
N ALA A 120 -1.07 3.44 10.72
CA ALA A 120 -0.16 2.78 9.78
C ALA A 120 0.08 3.62 8.52
N ASP A 121 -0.97 4.25 7.97
CA ASP A 121 -0.87 5.17 6.84
C ASP A 121 0.02 6.39 7.15
N GLY A 122 -0.20 6.99 8.32
CA GLY A 122 0.58 8.12 8.80
C GLY A 122 2.05 7.77 9.03
N LEU A 123 2.31 6.65 9.70
CA LEU A 123 3.66 6.15 9.95
C LEU A 123 4.41 5.82 8.66
N THR A 124 3.74 5.16 7.70
CA THR A 124 4.31 4.87 6.38
C THR A 124 4.75 6.17 5.69
N THR A 125 3.89 7.19 5.72
CA THR A 125 4.18 8.50 5.12
C THR A 125 5.36 9.19 5.82
N HIS A 126 5.35 9.22 7.15
CA HIS A 126 6.42 9.85 7.95
C HIS A 126 7.78 9.19 7.73
N VAL A 127 7.83 7.87 7.67
CA VAL A 127 9.06 7.13 7.39
C VAL A 127 9.54 7.38 5.96
N LEU A 128 8.62 7.39 5.00
CA LEU A 128 8.98 7.58 3.59
C LEU A 128 9.67 8.93 3.33
N ILE A 129 9.17 10.00 3.96
CA ILE A 129 9.71 11.36 3.84
C ILE A 129 10.85 11.67 4.83
N GLY A 130 11.24 10.71 5.68
CA GLY A 130 12.31 10.89 6.66
C GLY A 130 11.93 11.75 7.87
N HIS A 131 10.64 11.97 8.11
CA HIS A 131 10.16 12.64 9.33
C HIS A 131 10.35 11.77 10.57
N LEU A 132 10.17 10.45 10.42
CA LEU A 132 10.48 9.44 11.43
C LEU A 132 11.47 8.42 10.88
N THR A 133 12.31 7.89 11.76
CA THR A 133 13.04 6.65 11.48
C THR A 133 12.12 5.43 11.57
N HIS A 134 12.54 4.30 11.00
CA HIS A 134 11.80 3.03 11.13
C HIS A 134 11.61 2.64 12.61
N ASP A 135 12.63 2.83 13.45
CA ASP A 135 12.57 2.48 14.87
C ASP A 135 11.58 3.36 15.64
N GLN A 136 11.57 4.68 15.40
CA GLN A 136 10.60 5.58 16.01
C GLN A 136 9.16 5.24 15.61
N ALA A 137 8.94 4.92 14.33
CA ALA A 137 7.63 4.51 13.85
C ALA A 137 7.18 3.18 14.49
N ARG A 138 8.10 2.22 14.63
CA ARG A 138 7.83 0.95 15.34
C ARG A 138 7.46 1.19 16.80
N GLU A 139 8.15 2.08 17.49
CA GLU A 139 7.86 2.42 18.90
C GLU A 139 6.47 3.07 19.07
N VAL A 140 6.09 3.97 18.15
CA VAL A 140 4.75 4.56 18.16
C VAL A 140 3.68 3.48 17.97
N LEU A 141 3.89 2.58 17.01
CA LEU A 141 2.95 1.50 16.72
C LEU A 141 2.82 0.52 17.89
N ASP A 142 3.94 0.10 18.47
CA ASP A 142 3.97 -0.84 19.60
C ASP A 142 3.23 -0.26 20.82
N ARG A 143 3.39 1.04 21.11
CA ARG A 143 2.65 1.72 22.18
C ARG A 143 1.14 1.75 21.93
N GLN A 144 0.72 2.00 20.70
CA GLN A 144 -0.70 2.02 20.35
C GLN A 144 -1.38 0.65 20.52
N LEU A 145 -0.67 -0.43 20.22
CA LEU A 145 -1.20 -1.79 20.30
C LEU A 145 -1.17 -2.37 21.73
N ALA A 146 -0.38 -1.78 22.63
CA ALA A 146 -0.35 -2.14 24.04
C ALA A 146 -1.53 -1.57 24.86
N THR A 147 -2.28 -0.61 24.29
CA THR A 147 -3.47 0.02 24.91
C THR A 147 -4.73 -0.75 24.55
#